data_AF-A0AA50E384-F1
#
_entry.id   AF-A0AA50E384-F1
#
_cell.length_a   1.000
_cell.length_b   1.000
_cell.length_c   1.000
_cell.angle_alpha   90.00
_cell.angle_beta   90.00
_cell.angle_gamma   90.00
#
_symmetry.space_group_name_H-M   'P 1'
#
loop_
_entity.id
_entity.type
_entity.pdbx_description
1 polymer ?
#
loop_
_entity_poly.entity_id
_entity_poly.type
_entity_poly.pdbx_seq_one_letter_code
_entity_poly.pdbx_strand_id
1 'polypeptide(L)' 'MEPWRSPLTLNGKELKHQEDQWDSLICAYIGAYWWYWGRERNWVLGDESTGYIVVPTLGADQPVPDAEKN' A
#
# COMPACT_ATOMS: atom_id res chain seq x y z
N MET A 1 8.86 -24.20 -14.55
CA MET A 1 7.90 -23.79 -13.51
C MET A 1 7.85 -22.28 -13.61
N GLU A 2 6.91 -21.76 -14.40
CA GLU A 2 6.70 -20.31 -14.58
C GLU A 2 5.45 -19.94 -13.75
N PRO A 3 5.60 -19.57 -12.47
CA PRO A 3 4.45 -19.34 -11.58
C PRO A 3 3.63 -18.09 -11.91
N TRP A 4 4.02 -17.33 -12.95
CA TRP A 4 3.40 -16.08 -13.34
C TRP A 4 2.89 -16.18 -14.77
N ARG A 5 1.65 -16.63 -14.95
CA ARG A 5 0.97 -16.46 -16.23
C ARG A 5 0.74 -14.96 -16.47
N SER A 6 0.95 -14.52 -17.70
CA SER A 6 0.65 -13.14 -18.09
C SER A 6 -0.83 -12.84 -17.79
N PRO A 7 -1.16 -11.71 -17.13
CA PRO A 7 -2.55 -11.32 -16.84
C PRO A 7 -3.44 -11.30 -18.09
N LEU A 8 -2.84 -11.07 -19.25
CA LEU A 8 -3.50 -11.05 -20.56
C LEU A 8 -3.99 -12.43 -21.02
N THR A 9 -3.61 -13.50 -20.34
CA THR A 9 -3.96 -14.89 -20.68
C THR A 9 -4.93 -15.55 -19.70
N LEU A 10 -5.34 -14.83 -18.65
CA LEU A 10 -6.22 -15.33 -17.59
C LEU A 10 -7.67 -14.95 -17.83
N ASN A 11 -8.61 -15.84 -17.49
CA ASN A 11 -10.03 -15.46 -17.44
C ASN A 11 -10.32 -14.61 -16.18
N GLY A 12 -11.50 -13.99 -16.11
CA GLY A 12 -11.85 -13.08 -15.01
C GLY A 12 -11.75 -13.68 -13.60
N LYS A 13 -12.02 -14.98 -13.44
CA LYS A 13 -11.96 -15.67 -12.14
C LYS A 13 -10.51 -15.96 -11.72
N GLU A 14 -9.69 -16.38 -12.68
CA GLU A 14 -8.27 -16.65 -12.43
C GLU A 14 -7.51 -15.35 -12.14
N LEU A 15 -7.85 -14.26 -12.85
CA LEU A 15 -7.29 -12.94 -12.59
C LEU A 15 -7.65 -12.44 -11.18
N LYS A 16 -8.93 -12.55 -10.79
CA LYS A 16 -9.36 -12.19 -9.43
C LYS A 16 -8.63 -12.97 -8.36
N HIS A 17 -8.46 -14.29 -8.53
CA HIS A 17 -7.74 -15.11 -7.58
C HIS A 17 -6.26 -14.72 -7.46
N GLN A 18 -5.63 -14.32 -8.57
CA GLN A 18 -4.26 -13.83 -8.52
C GLN A 18 -4.17 -12.43 -7.87
N GLU A 19 -5.11 -11.54 -8.16
CA GLU A 19 -5.25 -10.23 -7.50
C GLU A 19 -5.43 -10.39 -5.98
N ASP A 20 -6.35 -11.26 -5.53
CA ASP A 20 -6.59 -11.50 -4.10
C ASP A 20 -5.34 -12.00 -3.36
N GLN A 21 -4.52 -12.84 -4.01
CA GLN A 21 -3.26 -13.29 -3.44
C GLN A 21 -2.26 -12.14 -3.27
N TRP A 22 -2.11 -11.31 -4.30
CA TRP A 22 -1.24 -10.13 -4.24
C TRP A 22 -1.72 -9.12 -3.20
N ASP A 23 -3.02 -8.82 -3.17
CA ASP A 23 -3.63 -7.93 -2.20
C ASP A 23 -3.38 -8.40 -0.77
N SER A 24 -3.48 -9.71 -0.50
CA SER A 24 -3.21 -10.27 0.83
C SER A 24 -1.75 -10.07 1.28
N LEU A 25 -0.79 -10.29 0.37
CA LEU A 25 0.63 -10.15 0.66
C LEU A 25 1.00 -8.68 0.89
N ILE A 26 0.52 -7.79 0.03
CA ILE A 26 0.76 -6.35 0.12
C ILE A 26 0.13 -5.79 1.40
N CYS A 27 -1.11 -6.19 1.71
CA CYS A 27 -1.81 -5.78 2.93
C CYS A 27 -1.05 -6.21 4.19
N ALA A 28 -0.62 -7.48 4.27
CA ALA A 28 0.17 -7.98 5.40
C ALA A 28 1.50 -7.22 5.55
N TYR A 29 2.18 -6.95 4.44
CA TYR A 29 3.44 -6.20 4.45
C TYR A 29 3.23 -4.76 4.92
N ILE A 30 2.25 -4.03 4.38
CA ILE A 30 1.96 -2.65 4.78
C ILE A 30 1.58 -2.59 6.27
N GLY A 31 0.77 -3.53 6.76
CA GLY A 31 0.42 -3.63 8.17
C GLY A 31 1.64 -3.85 9.07
N ALA A 32 2.53 -4.78 8.70
CA ALA A 32 3.78 -5.02 9.42
C ALA A 32 4.72 -3.80 9.37
N TYR A 33 4.82 -3.13 8.22
CA TYR A 33 5.62 -1.92 8.03
C TYR A 33 5.13 -0.78 8.93
N TRP A 34 3.82 -0.54 8.96
CA TRP A 34 3.23 0.44 9.86
C TRP A 34 3.45 0.09 11.34
N TRP A 35 3.27 -1.18 11.72
CA TRP A 35 3.50 -1.63 13.10
C TRP A 35 4.94 -1.44 13.56
N TYR A 36 5.92 -1.72 12.70
CA TYR A 36 7.34 -1.65 13.04
C TYR A 36 7.88 -0.21 13.06
N TRP A 37 7.57 0.60 12.05
CA TRP A 37 8.14 1.95 11.91
C TRP A 37 7.22 3.09 12.39
N GLY A 38 5.90 2.85 12.49
CA GLY A 38 4.94 3.90 12.86
C GLY A 38 5.14 5.18 12.04
N ARG A 39 5.10 6.33 12.71
CA ARG A 39 5.26 7.66 12.07
C ARG A 39 6.69 8.00 11.64
N GLU A 40 7.69 7.17 11.97
CA GLU A 40 9.09 7.46 11.61
C GLU A 40 9.35 7.28 10.11
N ARG A 41 8.62 6.38 9.46
CA ARG A 41 8.76 6.11 8.01
C ARG A 41 7.43 6.12 7.27
N ASN A 42 6.42 6.73 7.85
CA ASN A 42 5.10 6.83 7.25
C ASN A 42 4.49 8.18 7.60
N TRP A 43 3.83 8.80 6.62
CA TRP A 43 2.94 9.91 6.87
C TRP A 43 1.56 9.42 7.28
N VAL A 44 0.94 10.16 8.18
CA VAL A 44 -0.47 10.01 8.54
C VAL A 44 -1.16 11.28 8.04
N LEU A 45 -1.92 11.15 6.97
CA LEU A 45 -2.65 12.27 6.35
C LEU A 45 -4.09 12.21 6.82
N GLY A 46 -4.56 13.23 7.52
CA GLY A 46 -5.89 13.28 8.13
C GLY A 46 -5.85 13.09 9.64
N ASP A 47 -7.01 12.77 10.23
CA ASP A 47 -7.18 12.69 11.67
C ASP A 47 -8.24 11.62 12.07
N GLU A 48 -8.32 11.27 13.35
CA GLU A 48 -9.23 10.22 13.83
C GLU A 48 -10.72 10.56 13.66
N SER A 49 -11.08 11.84 13.56
CA SER A 49 -12.48 12.27 13.40
C SER A 49 -12.98 12.20 11.96
N THR A 50 -12.09 12.40 10.98
CA THR A 50 -12.43 12.37 9.54
C THR A 50 -11.93 11.12 8.83
N GLY A 51 -11.04 10.36 9.48
CA GLY A 51 -10.28 9.27 8.90
C GLY A 51 -8.89 9.74 8.47
N TYR A 52 -7.93 8.81 8.52
CA TYR A 52 -6.56 9.07 8.09
C TYR A 52 -6.07 7.99 7.12
N ILE A 53 -5.12 8.39 6.28
CA ILE A 53 -4.43 7.50 5.35
C ILE A 53 -2.96 7.44 5.77
N VAL A 54 -2.43 6.22 5.87
CA VAL A 54 -1.03 5.96 6.16
C VAL A 54 -0.28 5.75 4.85
N VAL A 55 0.76 6.53 4.61
CA VAL A 55 1.57 6.46 3.38
C VAL A 55 3.04 6.24 3.73
N PRO A 56 3.67 5.13 3.31
CA PRO A 56 5.10 4.92 3.51
C PRO A 56 5.95 6.01 2.84
N THR A 57 7.01 6.45 3.51
CA THR A 57 7.94 7.48 3.03
C THR A 57 9.33 6.90 2.80
N LEU A 58 10.13 7.57 1.96
CA LEU A 58 11.51 7.15 1.69
C LEU A 58 12.47 7.51 2.85
N GLY A 59 12.05 8.41 3.75
CA GLY A 59 12.79 8.79 4.96
C GLY A 59 11.96 9.66 5.90
N ALA A 60 12.34 9.68 7.18
CA ALA A 60 11.67 10.45 8.24
C ALA A 60 11.65 11.97 7.99
N ASP A 61 12.62 12.45 7.21
CA ASP A 61 12.85 13.87 6.91
C ASP A 61 12.21 14.30 5.58
N GLN A 62 11.43 13.42 4.94
CA GLN A 62 10.75 13.77 3.70
C GLN A 62 9.61 14.76 4.03
N PRO A 63 9.59 15.96 3.42
CA PRO A 63 8.49 16.90 3.63
C PRO A 63 7.20 16.28 3.09
N VAL A 64 6.12 16.37 3.89
CA VAL A 64 4.78 15.98 3.45
C VAL A 64 4.48 16.74 2.16
N PRO A 65 4.08 16.08 1.06
CA PRO A 65 3.87 16.73 -0.23
C PRO A 65 2.86 17.84 -0.05
N ASP A 66 3.24 19.03 -0.53
CA ASP A 66 2.46 20.25 -0.38
C ASP A 66 1.00 20.00 -0.79
N ALA A 67 0.09 20.08 0.17
CA ALA A 67 -1.35 20.13 -0.08
C ALA A 67 -1.78 21.44 -0.79
N GLU A 68 -0.81 22.25 -1.25
CA GLU A 68 -0.97 23.65 -1.66
C GLU A 68 -0.56 23.86 -3.13
N LYS A 69 -1.13 23.06 -4.03
CA LYS A 69 -1.20 23.37 -5.48
C LYS A 69 -2.55 23.00 -6.09
N ASN A 70 -3.61 23.63 -5.60
CA ASN A 70 -4.84 23.84 -6.36
C ASN A 70 -5.10 25.33 -6.48
#